data_AF-A0AAD8HMQ5-F1
#
_entry.id   AF-A0AAD8HMQ5-F1
#
_cell.length_a   1.000
_cell.length_b   1.000
_cell.length_c   1.000
_cell.angle_alpha   90.00
_cell.angle_beta   90.00
_cell.angle_gamma   90.00
#
_symmetry.space_group_name_H-M   'P 1'
#
loop_
_entity.id
_entity.type
_entity.pdbx_description
1 polymer ?
#
loop_
_entity_poly.entity_id
_entity_poly.type
_entity_poly.pdbx_seq_one_letter_code
_entity_poly.pdbx_strand_id
1 'polypeptide(L)'
;MDRSIVANDIPYLAEGLISEILSYSEVKPLLVCKSVCKQWYAIIKEDEFVDTHMTRNNGRFHVFKRKGHSLNSDGIKETYKYLTSLNGLLLVERRSSVTKRATHQIRNPSTKETLDIPYPNNIRGFLLAVTIYLDSSTGSYNLAYVFSGRTCNELLFLRTDLGRPGTYPRYRKYFSWRYFSIFNLNEHNKYDFRIITTQAGMLYVLKTLKVRRGKPEIICIDLIQGTDTTCIGPESRSHHRRGFILQLWKEKPTILSLVKDRLSVWVLEDYKKQKWSDEILISLTYLNEYPRLKKVTPLFLHADGEDMLIYKYPSVCYVYKLESKEFCEVDPSTGKTIEVAETLISLKGMRPEKKGCFTEIENAT
;
A
#
# COMPACT_ATOMS: atom_id res chain seq x y z
N MET A 1 -15.90 -66.42 -18.68
CA MET A 1 -16.19 -65.06 -19.20
C MET A 1 -15.32 -64.10 -18.43
N ASP A 2 -14.19 -63.78 -19.05
CA ASP A 2 -13.12 -62.95 -18.52
C ASP A 2 -13.43 -61.50 -18.89
N ARG A 3 -13.51 -60.60 -17.92
CA ARG A 3 -13.63 -59.14 -18.13
C ARG A 3 -12.60 -58.44 -17.27
N SER A 4 -11.33 -58.69 -17.57
CA SER A 4 -10.24 -57.78 -17.25
C SER A 4 -10.27 -56.62 -18.25
N ILE A 5 -11.03 -55.57 -17.94
CA ILE A 5 -10.84 -54.27 -18.60
C ILE A 5 -9.51 -53.75 -18.06
N VAL A 6 -8.46 -53.92 -18.87
CA VAL A 6 -7.19 -53.21 -18.69
C VAL A 6 -7.52 -51.73 -18.65
N ALA A 7 -7.33 -51.10 -17.50
CA ALA A 7 -7.43 -49.65 -17.35
C ALA A 7 -6.34 -49.04 -18.23
N ASN A 8 -6.71 -48.73 -19.47
CA ASN A 8 -5.86 -48.10 -20.46
C ASN A 8 -5.22 -46.84 -19.87
N ASP A 9 -3.91 -46.75 -20.08
CA ASP A 9 -3.03 -45.64 -19.74
C ASP A 9 -3.68 -44.29 -20.04
N ILE A 10 -4.19 -43.62 -19.00
CA ILE A 10 -4.50 -42.20 -19.09
C ILE A 10 -3.13 -41.51 -19.16
N PRO A 11 -2.78 -40.80 -20.24
CA PRO A 11 -1.50 -40.12 -20.32
C PRO A 11 -1.45 -39.07 -19.21
N TYR A 12 -0.61 -39.34 -18.20
CA TYR A 12 -0.35 -38.38 -17.14
C TYR A 12 0.38 -37.19 -17.76
N LEU A 13 -0.24 -36.01 -17.68
CA LEU A 13 0.46 -34.77 -17.97
C LEU A 13 1.62 -34.61 -16.98
N ALA A 14 2.78 -34.22 -17.50
CA ALA A 14 3.92 -33.87 -16.67
C ALA A 14 3.56 -32.70 -15.74
N GLU A 15 4.09 -32.72 -14.51
CA GLU A 15 3.79 -31.73 -13.48
C GLU A 15 4.04 -30.29 -13.95
N GLY A 16 5.12 -30.06 -14.69
CA GLY A 16 5.43 -28.75 -15.28
C GLY A 16 4.34 -28.25 -16.23
N LEU A 17 3.75 -29.12 -17.04
CA LEU A 17 2.64 -28.75 -17.93
C LEU A 17 1.35 -28.46 -17.16
N ILE A 18 1.09 -29.21 -16.08
CA ILE A 18 -0.06 -28.93 -15.20
C ILE A 18 0.12 -27.56 -14.54
N SER A 19 1.31 -27.29 -13.98
CA SER A 19 1.67 -26.00 -13.39
C SER A 19 1.51 -24.86 -14.40
N GLU A 20 2.00 -25.05 -15.63
CA GLU A 20 1.86 -24.08 -16.70
C GLU A 20 0.39 -23.80 -17.04
N ILE A 21 -0.43 -24.84 -17.28
CA ILE A 21 -1.86 -24.69 -17.59
C ILE A 21 -2.60 -23.97 -16.45
N LEU A 22 -2.36 -24.37 -15.21
CA LEU A 22 -3.00 -23.78 -14.04
C LEU A 22 -2.58 -22.31 -13.85
N SER A 23 -1.34 -21.94 -14.19
CA SER A 23 -0.86 -20.56 -14.01
C SER A 23 -1.58 -19.52 -14.87
N TYR A 24 -2.26 -19.94 -15.94
CA TYR A 24 -3.10 -19.06 -16.78
C TYR A 24 -4.54 -18.91 -16.28
N SER A 25 -4.95 -19.70 -15.28
CA SER A 25 -6.31 -19.67 -14.75
C SER A 25 -6.53 -18.49 -13.80
N GLU A 26 -7.77 -18.01 -13.71
CA GLU A 26 -8.17 -17.04 -12.69
C GLU A 26 -8.06 -17.60 -11.26
N VAL A 27 -8.03 -16.72 -10.25
CA VAL A 27 -7.88 -17.17 -8.86
C VAL A 27 -9.07 -18.03 -8.42
N LYS A 28 -10.31 -17.67 -8.79
CA LYS A 28 -11.52 -18.40 -8.36
C LYS A 28 -11.53 -19.87 -8.83
N PRO A 29 -11.33 -20.19 -10.14
CA PRO A 29 -11.15 -21.57 -10.59
C PRO A 29 -10.00 -22.28 -9.86
N LEU A 30 -8.86 -21.63 -9.65
CA LEU A 30 -7.72 -22.24 -8.96
C LEU A 30 -8.03 -22.63 -7.51
N LEU A 31 -8.89 -21.88 -6.82
CA LEU A 31 -9.35 -22.26 -5.49
C LEU A 31 -10.18 -23.55 -5.49
N VAL A 32 -10.91 -23.84 -6.58
CA VAL A 32 -11.62 -25.12 -6.77
C VAL A 32 -10.62 -26.21 -7.17
N CYS A 33 -9.63 -25.89 -8.02
CA CYS A 33 -8.55 -26.82 -8.40
C CYS A 33 -7.78 -27.37 -7.19
N LYS A 34 -7.64 -26.58 -6.12
CA LYS A 34 -7.05 -27.02 -4.85
C LYS A 34 -7.77 -28.23 -4.23
N SER A 35 -9.04 -28.49 -4.53
CA SER A 35 -9.78 -29.65 -4.01
C SER A 35 -9.84 -30.84 -4.97
N VAL A 36 -9.23 -30.75 -6.16
CA VAL A 36 -9.23 -31.83 -7.16
C VAL A 36 -8.36 -33.00 -6.71
N CYS A 37 -7.08 -32.74 -6.40
CA CYS A 37 -6.16 -33.76 -5.90
C CYS A 37 -5.01 -33.15 -5.09
N LYS A 38 -4.25 -33.99 -4.38
CA LYS A 38 -3.11 -33.56 -3.54
C LYS A 38 -1.98 -32.92 -4.35
N GLN A 39 -1.73 -33.42 -5.57
CA GLN A 39 -0.67 -32.90 -6.44
C GLN A 39 -0.99 -31.47 -6.89
N TRP A 40 -2.20 -31.23 -7.38
CA TRP A 40 -2.63 -29.88 -7.79
C TRP A 40 -2.62 -28.91 -6.61
N TYR A 41 -3.07 -29.36 -5.44
CA TYR A 41 -2.97 -28.58 -4.22
C TYR A 41 -1.52 -28.18 -3.89
N ALA A 42 -0.57 -29.11 -4.03
CA ALA A 42 0.84 -28.85 -3.80
C ALA A 42 1.39 -27.81 -4.78
N ILE A 43 1.21 -28.02 -6.09
CA ILE A 43 1.63 -27.10 -7.16
C ILE A 43 1.09 -25.68 -6.91
N ILE A 44 -0.23 -25.53 -6.69
CA ILE A 44 -0.86 -24.21 -6.54
C ILE A 44 -0.37 -23.48 -5.27
N LYS A 45 0.22 -24.19 -4.31
CA LYS A 45 0.75 -23.62 -3.08
C LYS A 45 2.23 -23.27 -3.13
N GLU A 46 2.96 -23.66 -4.18
CA GLU A 46 4.37 -23.36 -4.31
C GLU A 46 4.60 -21.88 -4.61
N ASP A 47 5.65 -21.31 -3.99
CA ASP A 47 5.99 -19.90 -4.13
C ASP A 47 6.25 -19.54 -5.60
N GLU A 48 6.97 -20.40 -6.34
CA GLU A 48 7.27 -20.21 -7.77
C GLU A 48 5.99 -20.20 -8.63
N PHE A 49 5.02 -21.06 -8.31
CA PHE A 49 3.72 -21.05 -8.99
C PHE A 49 2.98 -19.75 -8.71
N VAL A 50 2.93 -19.29 -7.46
CA VAL A 50 2.25 -18.05 -7.07
C VAL A 50 2.89 -16.84 -7.76
N ASP A 51 4.21 -16.75 -7.80
CA ASP A 51 4.92 -15.66 -8.46
C ASP A 51 4.69 -15.68 -9.99
N THR A 52 4.71 -16.87 -10.60
CA THR A 52 4.41 -17.05 -12.02
C THR A 52 2.97 -16.66 -12.34
N HIS A 53 2.02 -17.11 -11.53
CA HIS A 53 0.59 -16.79 -11.65
C HIS A 53 0.35 -15.28 -11.52
N MET A 54 0.95 -14.62 -10.53
CA MET A 54 0.85 -13.17 -10.34
C MET A 54 1.41 -12.36 -11.52
N THR A 55 2.42 -12.89 -12.20
CA THR A 55 3.02 -12.23 -13.38
C THR A 55 2.16 -12.41 -14.64
N ARG A 56 1.49 -13.56 -14.76
CA ARG A 56 0.66 -13.91 -15.93
C ARG A 56 -0.77 -13.39 -15.81
N ASN A 57 -1.30 -13.34 -14.60
CA ASN A 57 -2.67 -12.98 -14.34
C ASN A 57 -2.78 -11.52 -13.90
N ASN A 58 -3.47 -10.72 -14.72
CA ASN A 58 -3.78 -9.33 -14.44
C ASN A 58 -5.22 -9.12 -13.92
N GLY A 59 -5.85 -10.18 -13.41
CA GLY A 59 -7.16 -10.12 -12.79
C GLY A 59 -7.16 -9.08 -11.68
N ARG A 60 -8.11 -8.15 -11.75
CA ARG A 60 -8.25 -7.06 -10.79
C ARG A 60 -9.71 -6.91 -10.41
N PHE A 61 -9.94 -6.54 -9.16
CA PHE A 61 -11.28 -6.26 -8.66
C PHE A 61 -11.29 -4.94 -7.90
N HIS A 62 -12.50 -4.40 -7.77
CA HIS A 62 -12.73 -3.12 -7.14
C HIS A 62 -13.15 -3.30 -5.68
N VAL A 63 -12.41 -2.68 -4.76
CA VAL A 63 -12.72 -2.69 -3.32
C VAL A 63 -13.21 -1.33 -2.89
N PHE A 64 -14.41 -1.27 -2.34
CA PHE A 64 -14.97 -0.03 -1.84
C PHE A 64 -14.19 0.49 -0.61
N LYS A 65 -13.62 1.69 -0.74
CA LYS A 65 -12.97 2.50 0.30
C LYS A 65 -13.92 3.04 1.36
N ARG A 66 -15.23 2.75 1.26
CA ARG A 66 -16.22 3.20 2.24
C ARG A 66 -15.88 2.63 3.62
N LYS A 67 -16.25 3.38 4.68
CA LYS A 67 -16.34 2.78 6.02
C LYS A 67 -17.42 1.71 5.95
N GLY A 68 -17.00 0.47 5.72
CA GLY A 68 -17.88 -0.68 5.81
C GLY A 68 -18.39 -0.79 7.24
N HIS A 69 -19.66 -1.09 7.40
CA HIS A 69 -20.22 -1.54 8.67
C HIS A 69 -20.49 -3.02 8.54
N SER A 70 -19.91 -3.83 9.41
CA SER A 70 -20.32 -5.21 9.58
C SER A 70 -20.74 -5.44 11.02
N LEU A 71 -21.60 -6.43 11.23
CA LEU A 71 -21.80 -7.02 12.54
C LEU A 71 -20.87 -8.22 12.61
N ASN A 72 -20.06 -8.30 13.67
CA ASN A 72 -19.33 -9.54 13.92
C ASN A 72 -20.28 -10.63 14.45
N SER A 73 -19.74 -11.83 14.73
CA SER A 73 -20.51 -12.98 15.23
C SER A 73 -21.32 -12.68 16.50
N ASP A 74 -20.91 -11.67 17.24
CA ASP A 74 -21.47 -11.31 18.54
C ASP A 74 -22.42 -10.10 18.41
N GLY A 75 -22.80 -9.72 17.18
CA GLY A 75 -23.66 -8.58 16.90
C GLY A 75 -23.00 -7.22 17.13
N ILE A 76 -21.67 -7.16 17.31
CA ILE A 76 -20.96 -5.91 17.53
C ILE A 76 -20.68 -5.24 16.20
N LYS A 77 -21.07 -3.95 16.10
CA LYS A 77 -20.80 -3.12 14.94
C LYS A 77 -19.29 -2.83 14.82
N GLU A 78 -18.73 -3.22 13.69
CA GLU A 78 -17.35 -2.97 13.33
C GLU A 78 -17.27 -2.03 12.13
N THR A 79 -16.25 -1.20 12.12
CA THR A 79 -15.91 -0.34 10.99
C THR A 79 -14.55 -0.67 10.46
N TYR A 80 -14.42 -0.65 9.14
CA TYR A 80 -13.17 -0.91 8.46
C TYR A 80 -12.74 0.31 7.66
N LYS A 81 -11.44 0.58 7.66
CA LYS A 81 -10.82 1.66 6.88
C LYS A 81 -9.61 1.08 6.15
N TYR A 82 -9.63 1.14 4.83
CA TYR A 82 -8.48 0.80 4.00
C TYR A 82 -7.27 1.71 4.33
N LEU A 83 -6.09 1.10 4.45
CA LEU A 83 -4.82 1.80 4.64
C LEU A 83 -3.94 1.73 3.39
N THR A 84 -3.60 0.52 2.94
CA THR A 84 -2.76 0.29 1.76
C THR A 84 -2.98 -1.13 1.20
N SER A 85 -2.40 -1.42 0.04
CA SER A 85 -2.37 -2.76 -0.58
C SER A 85 -0.96 -3.13 -1.01
N LEU A 86 -0.70 -4.43 -1.15
CA LEU A 86 0.54 -4.98 -1.69
C LEU A 86 0.24 -6.36 -2.29
N ASN A 87 0.50 -6.53 -3.59
CA ASN A 87 0.33 -7.80 -4.31
C ASN A 87 -1.04 -8.46 -4.05
N GLY A 88 -2.12 -7.67 -4.11
CA GLY A 88 -3.49 -8.15 -3.86
C GLY A 88 -3.90 -8.27 -2.39
N LEU A 89 -2.95 -8.21 -1.45
CA LEU A 89 -3.24 -8.15 -0.02
C LEU A 89 -3.66 -6.73 0.39
N LEU A 90 -4.63 -6.64 1.29
CA LEU A 90 -5.14 -5.38 1.84
C LEU A 90 -4.77 -5.23 3.30
N LEU A 91 -4.15 -4.11 3.65
CA LEU A 91 -4.02 -3.68 5.04
C LEU A 91 -5.20 -2.78 5.40
N VAL A 92 -5.96 -3.18 6.42
CA VAL A 92 -7.13 -2.44 6.90
C VAL A 92 -7.03 -2.14 8.40
N GLU A 93 -7.52 -0.97 8.79
CA GLU A 93 -7.81 -0.60 10.17
C GLU A 93 -9.23 -1.06 10.50
N ARG A 94 -9.39 -1.81 11.58
CA ARG A 94 -10.67 -2.27 12.12
C ARG A 94 -10.94 -1.54 13.44
N ARG A 95 -12.13 -0.99 13.61
CA ARG A 95 -12.58 -0.41 14.89
C ARG A 95 -13.87 -1.07 15.33
N SER A 96 -13.86 -1.57 16.56
CA SER A 96 -15.06 -2.04 17.26
C SER A 96 -15.78 -0.87 17.93
N SER A 97 -17.11 -0.86 17.88
CA SER A 97 -17.92 0.09 18.64
C SER A 97 -17.73 -0.03 20.16
N VAL A 98 -17.35 -1.21 20.65
CA VAL A 98 -17.19 -1.52 22.09
C VAL A 98 -15.84 -1.04 22.60
N THR A 99 -14.73 -1.54 22.03
CA THR A 99 -13.40 -1.22 22.55
C THR A 99 -12.92 0.18 22.15
N LYS A 100 -13.52 0.77 21.10
CA LYS A 100 -13.10 2.01 20.43
C LYS A 100 -11.63 2.03 19.98
N ARG A 101 -10.88 0.93 20.16
CA ARG A 101 -9.48 0.80 19.80
C ARG A 101 -9.38 0.33 18.36
N ALA A 102 -8.53 1.00 17.59
CA ALA A 102 -8.18 0.58 16.26
C ALA A 102 -7.24 -0.65 16.33
N THR A 103 -7.66 -1.74 15.71
CA THR A 103 -6.81 -2.90 15.40
C THR A 103 -6.51 -2.91 13.90
N HIS A 104 -5.55 -3.74 13.49
CA HIS A 104 -5.17 -3.83 12.09
C HIS A 104 -5.28 -5.28 11.63
N GLN A 105 -5.61 -5.46 10.36
CA GLN A 105 -5.76 -6.77 9.75
C GLN A 105 -5.21 -6.74 8.33
N ILE A 106 -4.54 -7.81 7.93
CA ILE A 106 -4.23 -8.06 6.51
C ILE A 106 -5.28 -9.02 5.97
N ARG A 107 -5.78 -8.73 4.78
CA ARG A 107 -6.82 -9.54 4.13
C ARG A 107 -6.39 -9.91 2.73
N ASN A 108 -6.67 -11.13 2.33
CA ASN A 108 -6.68 -11.54 0.94
C ASN A 108 -8.15 -11.69 0.50
N PRO A 109 -8.69 -10.75 -0.28
CA PRO A 109 -10.08 -10.80 -0.70
C PRO A 109 -10.37 -11.93 -1.69
N SER A 110 -9.38 -12.33 -2.50
CA SER A 110 -9.52 -13.42 -3.48
C SER A 110 -9.64 -14.78 -2.81
N THR A 111 -8.80 -15.06 -1.80
CA THR A 111 -8.84 -16.33 -1.05
C THR A 111 -9.82 -16.30 0.12
N LYS A 112 -10.37 -15.13 0.46
CA LYS A 112 -11.21 -14.88 1.64
C LYS A 112 -10.50 -15.28 2.93
N GLU A 113 -9.22 -14.92 3.03
CA GLU A 113 -8.40 -15.17 4.21
C GLU A 113 -8.02 -13.86 4.91
N THR A 114 -7.88 -13.90 6.23
CA THR A 114 -7.51 -12.74 7.04
C THR A 114 -6.45 -13.09 8.08
N LEU A 115 -5.59 -12.12 8.38
CA LEU A 115 -4.55 -12.17 9.41
C LEU A 115 -4.74 -10.99 10.36
N ASP A 116 -5.17 -11.28 11.59
CA ASP A 116 -5.23 -10.28 12.64
C ASP A 116 -3.82 -9.91 13.11
N ILE A 117 -3.51 -8.62 13.08
CA ILE A 117 -2.22 -8.11 13.53
C ILE A 117 -2.36 -7.70 15.00
N PRO A 118 -1.58 -8.27 15.92
CA PRO A 118 -1.60 -7.83 17.30
C PRO A 118 -1.06 -6.41 17.37
N TYR A 119 -1.77 -5.55 18.09
CA TYR A 119 -1.25 -4.22 18.37
C TYR A 119 0.03 -4.38 19.19
N PRO A 120 1.14 -3.73 18.80
CA PRO A 120 2.37 -3.87 19.55
C PRO A 120 2.19 -3.30 20.97
N ASN A 121 2.40 -4.17 21.97
CA ASN A 121 2.19 -3.83 23.37
C ASN A 121 3.18 -2.76 23.84
N ASN A 122 2.80 -2.01 24.89
CA ASN A 122 3.67 -1.07 25.63
C ASN A 122 4.18 0.17 24.86
N ILE A 123 3.72 0.45 23.64
CA ILE A 123 4.09 1.70 22.98
C ILE A 123 3.26 2.85 23.52
N ARG A 124 3.98 3.89 23.90
CA ARG A 124 3.45 5.16 24.35
C ARG A 124 3.70 6.19 23.25
N GLY A 125 2.75 6.37 22.35
CA GLY A 125 2.88 7.30 21.21
C GLY A 125 1.64 7.38 20.32
N PHE A 126 1.62 8.37 19.43
CA PHE A 126 0.58 8.52 18.41
C PHE A 126 0.97 7.76 17.14
N LEU A 127 0.11 6.86 16.68
CA LEU A 127 0.32 6.14 15.42
C LEU A 127 0.21 7.11 14.24
N LEU A 128 1.30 7.27 13.48
CA LEU A 128 1.38 8.13 12.31
C LEU A 128 1.07 7.36 11.02
N ALA A 129 1.62 6.16 10.88
CA ALA A 129 1.43 5.33 9.70
C ALA A 129 1.54 3.84 10.03
N VAL A 130 0.83 3.02 9.24
CA VAL A 130 1.04 1.57 9.18
C VAL A 130 1.15 1.20 7.72
N THR A 131 2.15 0.40 7.37
CA THR A 131 2.40 -0.02 6.00
C THR A 131 2.84 -1.46 5.92
N ILE A 132 2.51 -2.12 4.82
CA ILE A 132 3.02 -3.44 4.44
C ILE A 132 3.96 -3.25 3.25
N TYR A 133 5.07 -3.98 3.23
CA TYR A 133 6.07 -3.92 2.17
C TYR A 133 6.71 -5.29 1.94
N LEU A 134 7.31 -5.46 0.78
CA LEU A 134 8.03 -6.66 0.38
C LEU A 134 9.54 -6.39 0.52
N ASP A 135 10.22 -7.26 1.26
CA ASP A 135 11.69 -7.33 1.21
C ASP A 135 12.07 -8.21 0.01
N SER A 136 12.45 -7.58 -1.10
CA SER A 136 12.80 -8.29 -2.33
C SER A 136 14.03 -9.19 -2.19
N SER A 137 14.91 -8.92 -1.22
CA SER A 137 16.09 -9.76 -0.98
C SER A 137 15.72 -11.10 -0.34
N THR A 138 14.64 -11.13 0.43
CA THR A 138 14.17 -12.32 1.13
C THR A 138 12.84 -12.86 0.61
N GLY A 139 12.10 -12.14 -0.24
CA GLY A 139 10.73 -12.47 -0.63
C GLY A 139 9.71 -12.38 0.51
N SER A 140 10.11 -11.86 1.68
CA SER A 140 9.25 -11.83 2.86
C SER A 140 8.39 -10.57 2.91
N TYR A 141 7.13 -10.74 3.27
CA TYR A 141 6.21 -9.65 3.56
C TYR A 141 6.51 -9.13 4.96
N ASN A 142 6.60 -7.82 5.09
CA ASN A 142 6.92 -7.15 6.33
C ASN A 142 5.87 -6.09 6.63
N LEU A 143 5.64 -5.86 7.92
CA LEU A 143 4.74 -4.83 8.40
C LEU A 143 5.52 -3.84 9.25
N ALA A 144 5.32 -2.54 8.99
CA ALA A 144 5.89 -1.47 9.79
C ALA A 144 4.80 -0.57 10.40
N TYR A 145 4.95 -0.27 11.68
CA TYR A 145 4.25 0.80 12.37
C TYR A 145 5.21 1.96 12.61
N VAL A 146 4.72 3.17 12.38
CA VAL A 146 5.43 4.42 12.63
C VAL A 146 4.68 5.21 13.69
N PHE A 147 5.33 5.48 14.82
CA PHE A 147 4.75 6.25 15.91
C PHE A 147 5.51 7.56 16.12
N SER A 148 4.80 8.59 16.55
CA SER A 148 5.39 9.73 17.25
C SER A 148 5.41 9.44 18.75
N GLY A 149 6.57 9.55 19.39
CA GLY A 149 6.72 9.35 20.84
C GLY A 149 5.89 10.34 21.68
N ARG A 150 5.70 10.05 22.98
CA ARG A 150 4.92 10.89 23.91
C ARG A 150 5.38 12.35 23.99
N THR A 151 6.67 12.60 23.85
CA THR A 151 7.24 13.95 23.85
C THR A 151 7.18 14.61 22.47
N CYS A 152 6.61 13.93 21.46
CA CYS A 152 6.67 14.28 20.03
C CYS A 152 8.09 14.42 19.48
N ASN A 153 9.09 14.05 20.28
CA ASN A 153 10.50 14.23 19.97
C ASN A 153 11.13 12.98 19.38
N GLU A 154 10.41 11.89 19.12
CA GLU A 154 11.01 10.72 18.48
C GLU A 154 10.07 10.06 17.49
N LEU A 155 10.60 9.62 16.35
CA LEU A 155 9.90 8.68 15.48
C LEU A 155 10.34 7.26 15.83
N LEU A 156 9.35 6.45 16.20
CA LEU A 156 9.56 5.07 16.62
C LEU A 156 9.05 4.15 15.54
N PHE A 157 9.91 3.23 15.11
CA PHE A 157 9.59 2.24 14.11
C PHE A 157 9.51 0.88 14.73
N LEU A 158 8.41 0.19 14.43
CA LEU A 158 8.26 -1.21 14.75
C LEU A 158 8.04 -2.01 13.49
N ARG A 159 8.96 -2.92 13.23
CA ARG A 159 8.86 -3.88 12.14
C ARG A 159 8.54 -5.27 12.68
N THR A 160 7.69 -6.02 11.98
CA THR A 160 7.63 -7.47 12.09
C THR A 160 7.65 -8.12 10.71
N ASP A 161 8.36 -9.24 10.63
CA ASP A 161 8.35 -10.15 9.48
C ASP A 161 7.09 -11.02 9.54
N LEU A 162 6.37 -11.10 8.42
CA LEU A 162 5.16 -11.91 8.23
C LEU A 162 5.47 -13.23 7.50
N GLY A 163 6.69 -13.38 6.98
CA GLY A 163 7.17 -14.52 6.20
C GLY A 163 6.92 -14.38 4.70
N ARG A 164 7.33 -15.41 3.97
CA ARG A 164 7.03 -15.59 2.54
C ARG A 164 5.61 -16.12 2.36
N PRO A 165 5.00 -15.97 1.17
CA PRO A 165 3.86 -16.79 0.77
C PRO A 165 4.15 -18.28 1.01
N GLY A 166 3.11 -19.11 1.21
CA GLY A 166 3.26 -20.57 1.22
C GLY A 166 3.99 -21.19 2.43
N THR A 167 4.83 -20.42 3.15
CA THR A 167 5.63 -20.92 4.27
C THR A 167 4.77 -21.13 5.53
N TYR A 168 4.28 -22.36 5.71
CA TYR A 168 3.70 -22.81 6.97
C TYR A 168 4.78 -22.87 8.07
N PRO A 169 4.49 -22.41 9.29
CA PRO A 169 5.48 -22.45 10.35
C PRO A 169 5.44 -23.75 11.16
N ARG A 170 6.64 -24.19 11.56
CA ARG A 170 6.85 -24.57 12.97
C ARG A 170 6.38 -23.39 13.84
N TYR A 171 5.33 -23.59 14.63
CA TYR A 171 4.69 -22.65 15.54
C TYR A 171 5.68 -21.62 16.13
N ARG A 172 5.65 -20.36 15.67
CA ARG A 172 6.18 -19.22 16.44
C ARG A 172 4.98 -18.48 17.01
N LYS A 173 4.89 -18.50 18.34
CA LYS A 173 3.73 -18.04 19.11
C LYS A 173 3.61 -16.50 19.18
N TYR A 174 4.58 -15.74 18.65
CA TYR A 174 4.63 -14.28 18.78
C TYR A 174 5.25 -13.59 17.54
N PHE A 175 4.69 -12.45 17.13
CA PHE A 175 5.31 -11.52 16.19
C PHE A 175 6.57 -10.93 16.85
N SER A 176 7.71 -11.01 16.17
CA SER A 176 8.98 -10.48 16.68
C SER A 176 9.14 -9.02 16.26
N TRP A 177 8.53 -8.13 17.03
CA TRP A 177 8.66 -6.69 16.83
C TRP A 177 10.10 -6.24 17.05
N ARG A 178 10.71 -5.62 16.04
CA ARG A 178 12.03 -4.98 16.13
C ARG A 178 11.85 -3.48 16.20
N TYR A 179 12.56 -2.87 17.15
CA TYR A 179 12.51 -1.44 17.41
C TYR A 179 13.68 -0.73 16.75
N PHE A 180 13.37 0.37 16.09
CA PHE A 180 14.37 1.32 15.61
C PHE A 180 13.93 2.71 16.08
N SER A 181 14.79 3.37 16.86
CA SER A 181 14.68 4.81 17.09
C SER A 181 15.72 5.45 16.19
N ILE A 182 15.27 6.28 15.26
CA ILE A 182 16.16 6.82 14.24
C ILE A 182 16.29 8.34 14.39
N PHE A 183 15.30 9.02 15.00
CA PHE A 183 15.30 10.49 15.01
C PHE A 183 14.81 11.09 16.29
N ASN A 184 15.59 12.03 16.82
CA ASN A 184 15.15 12.95 17.84
C ASN A 184 14.57 14.23 17.21
N LEU A 185 13.25 14.32 17.12
CA LEU A 185 12.45 15.50 16.78
C LEU A 185 12.40 16.55 17.91
N ASN A 186 13.52 16.83 18.60
CA ASN A 186 13.63 17.83 19.68
C ASN A 186 13.10 19.25 19.31
N GLU A 187 12.73 19.46 18.06
CA GLU A 187 12.19 20.69 17.51
C GLU A 187 10.80 20.50 16.84
N HIS A 188 9.96 19.56 17.27
CA HIS A 188 8.64 19.30 16.65
C HIS A 188 7.73 20.54 16.56
N ASN A 189 7.88 21.50 17.49
CA ASN A 189 7.17 22.79 17.43
C ASN A 189 7.65 23.68 16.27
N LYS A 190 8.85 23.46 15.74
CA LYS A 190 9.46 24.22 14.63
C LYS A 190 9.18 23.61 13.26
N TYR A 191 8.86 22.31 13.16
CA TYR A 191 8.71 21.64 11.86
C TYR A 191 7.31 21.05 11.62
N ASP A 192 6.93 21.01 10.35
CA ASP A 192 5.85 20.19 9.82
C ASP A 192 6.44 18.92 9.17
N PHE A 193 5.80 17.78 9.44
CA PHE A 193 6.23 16.47 8.95
C PHE A 193 5.20 15.86 7.99
N ARG A 194 5.69 15.27 6.90
CA ARG A 194 4.90 14.42 5.99
C ARG A 194 5.61 13.10 5.81
N ILE A 195 4.84 12.02 5.79
CA ILE A 195 5.36 10.66 5.73
C ILE A 195 4.74 9.94 4.54
N ILE A 196 5.57 9.27 3.74
CA ILE A 196 5.14 8.33 2.71
C ILE A 196 5.96 7.05 2.82
N THR A 197 5.38 5.93 2.41
CA THR A 197 6.05 4.63 2.40
C THR A 197 5.93 4.01 1.02
N THR A 198 6.95 3.29 0.59
CA THR A 198 6.91 2.46 -0.62
C THR A 198 6.62 1.02 -0.28
N GLN A 199 6.15 0.29 -1.28
CA GLN A 199 5.98 -1.16 -1.21
C GLN A 199 7.31 -1.92 -1.15
N ALA A 200 8.44 -1.27 -1.46
CA ALA A 200 9.79 -1.82 -1.38
C ALA A 200 10.48 -1.59 -0.02
N GLY A 201 9.74 -1.14 1.00
CA GLY A 201 10.28 -0.96 2.35
C GLY A 201 11.05 0.34 2.54
N MET A 202 10.87 1.33 1.68
CA MET A 202 11.41 2.68 1.91
C MET A 202 10.37 3.55 2.60
N LEU A 203 10.82 4.32 3.58
CA LEU A 203 10.03 5.32 4.28
C LEU A 203 10.69 6.69 4.07
N TYR A 204 9.90 7.66 3.63
CA TYR A 204 10.38 9.03 3.43
C TYR A 204 9.63 9.98 4.36
N VAL A 205 10.39 10.77 5.12
CA VAL A 205 9.88 11.78 6.03
C VAL A 205 10.34 13.14 5.55
N LEU A 206 9.42 13.93 5.00
CA LEU A 206 9.66 15.33 4.67
C LEU A 206 9.52 16.17 5.94
N LYS A 207 10.56 16.93 6.25
CA LYS A 207 10.66 17.88 7.36
C LYS A 207 10.78 19.28 6.79
N THR A 208 9.89 20.18 7.22
CA THR A 208 9.81 21.57 6.73
C THR A 208 9.65 22.56 7.87
N LEU A 209 10.32 23.72 7.83
CA LEU A 209 10.22 24.73 8.88
C LEU A 209 8.85 25.46 8.85
N LYS A 210 8.23 25.60 10.02
CA LYS A 210 6.92 26.28 10.20
C LYS A 210 6.99 27.80 10.12
N VAL A 211 8.10 28.43 10.50
CA VAL A 211 8.15 29.89 10.75
C VAL A 211 9.09 30.63 9.82
N ARG A 212 10.12 29.96 9.28
CA ARG A 212 11.14 30.58 8.42
C ARG A 212 11.27 29.84 7.10
N ARG A 213 11.80 30.53 6.09
CA ARG A 213 12.29 29.88 4.88
C ARG A 213 13.40 28.91 5.28
N GLY A 214 13.33 27.71 4.73
CA GLY A 214 14.37 26.71 4.87
C GLY A 214 14.23 25.71 3.75
N LYS A 215 15.35 25.09 3.40
CA LYS A 215 15.34 23.96 2.49
C LYS A 215 14.55 22.82 3.14
N PRO A 216 13.62 22.18 2.42
CA PRO A 216 12.98 20.97 2.92
C PRO A 216 14.05 19.90 3.12
N GLU A 217 13.94 19.10 4.18
CA GLU A 217 14.78 17.93 4.39
C GLU A 217 13.94 16.69 4.14
N ILE A 218 14.42 15.74 3.33
CA ILE A 218 13.83 14.40 3.27
C ILE A 218 14.74 13.45 3.99
N ILE A 219 14.22 12.83 5.02
CA ILE A 219 14.83 11.71 5.68
C ILE A 219 14.36 10.44 4.97
N CYS A 220 15.29 9.71 4.39
CA CYS A 220 15.07 8.45 3.68
C CYS A 220 15.48 7.31 4.62
N ILE A 221 14.56 6.42 4.94
CA ILE A 221 14.77 5.31 5.86
C ILE A 221 14.54 4.01 5.09
N ASP A 222 15.57 3.18 5.03
CA ASP A 222 15.47 1.82 4.54
C ASP A 222 14.99 0.93 5.68
N LEU A 223 13.73 0.49 5.63
CA LEU A 223 13.14 -0.33 6.68
C LEU A 223 13.69 -1.75 6.69
N ILE A 224 14.33 -2.22 5.61
CA ILE A 224 14.93 -3.55 5.50
C ILE A 224 16.29 -3.53 6.19
N GLN A 225 17.15 -2.60 5.79
CA GLN A 225 18.52 -2.44 6.31
C GLN A 225 18.55 -1.74 7.68
N GLY A 226 17.51 -0.98 8.03
CA GLY A 226 17.47 -0.20 9.27
C GLY A 226 18.40 1.01 9.26
N THR A 227 18.73 1.51 8.06
CA THR A 227 19.61 2.66 7.86
C THR A 227 18.81 3.88 7.41
N ASP A 228 19.33 5.07 7.70
CA ASP A 228 18.75 6.32 7.24
C ASP A 228 19.75 7.21 6.51
N THR A 229 19.22 8.14 5.72
CA THR A 229 20.00 9.17 5.04
C THR A 229 19.15 10.42 4.96
N THR A 230 19.69 11.55 5.42
CA THR A 230 19.02 12.85 5.27
C THR A 230 19.48 13.52 3.99
N CYS A 231 18.53 13.82 3.11
CA CYS A 231 18.74 14.55 1.86
C CYS A 231 18.24 15.99 2.04
N ILE A 232 19.11 16.96 1.77
CA ILE A 232 18.69 18.37 1.72
C ILE A 232 18.01 18.59 0.37
N GLY A 233 16.76 19.02 0.43
CA GLY A 233 15.96 19.32 -0.74
C GLY A 233 16.24 20.70 -1.33
N PRO A 234 15.68 20.96 -2.51
CA PRO A 234 15.91 22.21 -3.24
C PRO A 234 15.24 23.40 -2.56
N GLU A 235 15.84 24.58 -2.73
CA GLU A 235 15.31 25.82 -2.16
C GLU A 235 14.09 26.28 -2.96
N SER A 236 12.91 26.28 -2.33
CA SER A 236 11.72 26.81 -2.98
C SER A 236 11.66 28.32 -2.83
N ARG A 237 11.23 28.99 -3.90
CA ARG A 237 10.86 30.41 -3.89
C ARG A 237 9.55 30.67 -3.15
N SER A 238 8.81 29.62 -2.76
CA SER A 238 7.53 29.74 -2.05
C SER A 238 7.68 30.41 -0.68
N HIS A 239 6.81 31.37 -0.38
CA HIS A 239 6.73 32.04 0.93
C HIS A 239 5.68 31.43 1.84
N HIS A 240 4.98 30.36 1.39
CA HIS A 240 3.85 29.81 2.12
C HIS A 240 4.24 28.68 3.07
N ARG A 241 3.74 28.80 4.31
CA ARG A 241 3.79 27.83 5.42
C ARG A 241 3.38 26.38 5.09
N ARG A 242 2.68 26.14 3.98
CA ARG A 242 2.19 24.82 3.53
C ARG A 242 2.70 24.46 2.13
N GLY A 243 3.84 25.03 1.74
CA GLY A 243 4.29 25.07 0.36
C GLY A 243 4.83 23.76 -0.19
N PHE A 244 5.07 22.73 0.62
CA PHE A 244 5.63 21.47 0.16
C PHE A 244 4.70 20.28 0.40
N ILE A 245 4.51 19.48 -0.64
CA ILE A 245 3.91 18.15 -0.54
C ILE A 245 5.00 17.12 -0.85
N LEU A 246 5.02 16.05 -0.05
CA LEU A 246 5.79 14.84 -0.32
C LEU A 246 4.85 13.77 -0.87
N GLN A 247 5.21 13.17 -1.99
CA GLN A 247 4.50 12.05 -2.60
C GLN A 247 5.45 11.13 -3.36
N LEU A 248 4.94 10.03 -3.90
CA LEU A 248 5.64 9.24 -4.91
C LEU A 248 5.14 9.66 -6.29
N TRP A 249 6.06 9.89 -7.22
CA TRP A 249 5.76 10.03 -8.65
C TRP A 249 6.69 9.09 -9.40
N LYS A 250 6.13 8.19 -10.20
CA LYS A 250 6.86 7.09 -10.87
C LYS A 250 7.79 6.35 -9.89
N GLU A 251 7.21 5.98 -8.74
CA GLU A 251 7.86 5.28 -7.62
C GLU A 251 8.99 6.04 -6.91
N LYS A 252 9.28 7.28 -7.31
CA LYS A 252 10.34 8.09 -6.72
C LYS A 252 9.79 9.16 -5.77
N PRO A 253 10.47 9.43 -4.63
CA PRO A 253 10.08 10.51 -3.74
C PRO A 253 10.15 11.84 -4.47
N THR A 254 9.05 12.59 -4.38
CA THR A 254 8.90 13.84 -5.12
C THR A 254 8.39 14.92 -4.19
N ILE A 255 9.06 16.07 -4.22
CA ILE A 255 8.61 17.29 -3.56
C ILE A 255 7.88 18.15 -4.58
N LEU A 256 6.69 18.60 -4.20
CA LEU A 256 5.90 19.54 -4.98
C LEU A 256 5.83 20.88 -4.26
N SER A 257 5.95 21.98 -5.00
CA SER A 257 5.66 23.31 -4.48
C SER A 257 4.81 24.13 -5.43
N LEU A 258 3.64 24.57 -4.96
CA LEU A 258 2.76 25.45 -5.71
C LEU A 258 3.04 26.90 -5.34
N VAL A 259 3.41 27.72 -6.33
CA VAL A 259 3.59 29.17 -6.19
C VAL A 259 2.78 29.86 -7.27
N LYS A 260 1.70 30.54 -6.88
CA LYS A 260 0.73 31.15 -7.79
C LYS A 260 0.10 30.11 -8.73
N ASP A 261 0.45 30.16 -9.99
CA ASP A 261 0.00 29.32 -11.11
C ASP A 261 1.13 28.42 -11.64
N ARG A 262 2.20 28.23 -10.87
CA ARG A 262 3.33 27.37 -11.23
C ARG A 262 3.54 26.30 -10.18
N LEU A 263 3.61 25.06 -10.64
CA LEU A 263 3.94 23.91 -9.83
C LEU A 263 5.39 23.51 -10.12
N SER A 264 6.24 23.69 -9.12
CA SER A 264 7.61 23.20 -9.12
C SER A 264 7.64 21.77 -8.62
N VAL A 265 8.32 20.90 -9.35
CA VAL A 265 8.43 19.47 -9.07
C VAL A 265 9.90 19.09 -9.03
N TRP A 266 10.31 18.44 -7.95
CA TRP A 266 11.66 17.90 -7.78
C TRP A 266 11.59 16.44 -7.37
N VAL A 267 12.29 15.60 -8.14
CA VAL A 267 12.34 14.15 -7.92
C VAL A 267 13.66 13.80 -7.28
N LEU A 268 13.63 13.07 -6.17
CA LEU A 268 14.83 12.49 -5.57
C LEU A 268 15.21 11.25 -6.40
N GLU A 269 16.20 11.40 -7.27
CA GLU A 269 16.63 10.36 -8.20
C GLU A 269 17.46 9.28 -7.52
N ASP A 270 18.33 9.67 -6.60
CA ASP A 270 19.21 8.78 -5.85
C ASP A 270 19.43 9.38 -4.45
N TYR A 271 18.78 8.80 -3.44
CA TYR A 271 18.89 9.29 -2.07
C TYR A 271 20.28 9.03 -1.47
N LYS A 272 20.98 7.98 -1.91
CA LYS A 272 22.32 7.65 -1.39
C LYS A 272 23.35 8.67 -1.86
N LYS A 273 23.18 9.15 -3.10
CA LYS A 273 24.00 10.24 -3.68
C LYS A 273 23.44 11.64 -3.42
N GLN A 274 22.32 11.75 -2.71
CA GLN A 274 21.56 13.00 -2.54
C GLN A 274 21.29 13.73 -3.88
N LYS A 275 21.06 12.95 -4.95
CA LYS A 275 20.86 13.48 -6.29
C LYS A 275 19.39 13.80 -6.52
N TRP A 276 19.13 15.07 -6.81
CA TRP A 276 17.81 15.56 -7.23
C TRP A 276 17.78 15.77 -8.75
N SER A 277 16.60 15.67 -9.34
CA SER A 277 16.35 16.16 -10.69
C SER A 277 16.49 17.68 -10.75
N ASP A 278 16.65 18.20 -11.96
CA ASP A 278 16.37 19.61 -12.23
C ASP A 278 14.91 19.95 -11.87
N GLU A 279 14.64 21.23 -11.64
CA GLU A 279 13.28 21.71 -11.37
C GLU A 279 12.41 21.52 -12.61
N ILE A 280 11.39 20.67 -12.48
CA ILE A 280 10.36 20.52 -13.50
C ILE A 280 9.27 21.54 -13.19
N LEU A 281 9.10 22.52 -14.08
CA LEU A 281 8.11 23.58 -13.95
C LEU A 281 6.87 23.26 -14.78
N ILE A 282 5.74 23.07 -14.11
CA ILE A 282 4.43 22.88 -14.75
C ILE A 282 3.62 24.17 -14.62
N SER A 283 3.26 24.73 -15.77
CA SER A 283 2.40 25.90 -15.86
C SER A 283 0.94 25.50 -15.69
N LEU A 284 0.26 26.09 -14.71
CA LEU A 284 -1.13 25.80 -14.37
C LEU A 284 -2.04 26.98 -14.73
N THR A 285 -1.94 27.46 -15.97
CA THR A 285 -2.71 28.63 -16.46
C THR A 285 -4.23 28.40 -16.37
N TYR A 286 -4.69 27.16 -16.50
CA TYR A 286 -6.10 26.78 -16.32
C TYR A 286 -6.64 27.15 -14.94
N LEU A 287 -5.79 27.31 -13.92
CA LEU A 287 -6.24 27.75 -12.59
C LEU A 287 -6.85 29.16 -12.59
N ASN A 288 -6.66 29.95 -13.63
CA ASN A 288 -7.34 31.24 -13.79
C ASN A 288 -8.86 31.06 -13.92
N GLU A 289 -9.31 30.00 -14.58
CA GLU A 289 -10.73 29.62 -14.70
C GLU A 289 -11.25 28.96 -13.42
N TYR A 290 -10.34 28.37 -12.63
CA TYR A 290 -10.65 27.73 -11.36
C TYR A 290 -9.89 28.37 -10.15
N PRO A 291 -10.17 29.64 -9.78
CA PRO A 291 -9.41 30.34 -8.74
C PRO A 291 -9.38 29.63 -7.38
N ARG A 292 -10.40 28.83 -7.08
CA ARG A 292 -10.49 28.05 -5.84
C ARG A 292 -9.35 27.03 -5.71
N LEU A 293 -8.88 26.47 -6.82
CA LEU A 293 -7.83 25.46 -6.88
C LEU A 293 -6.43 26.04 -6.61
N LYS A 294 -6.22 27.35 -6.80
CA LYS A 294 -4.93 28.03 -6.53
C LYS A 294 -4.45 27.89 -5.08
N LYS A 295 -5.33 27.53 -4.15
CA LYS A 295 -5.02 27.34 -2.73
C LYS A 295 -4.67 25.90 -2.36
N VAL A 296 -4.76 24.97 -3.32
CA VAL A 296 -4.59 23.54 -3.11
C VAL A 296 -3.48 23.05 -4.03
N THR A 297 -2.40 22.53 -3.44
CA THR A 297 -1.36 21.85 -4.21
C THR A 297 -1.91 20.51 -4.70
N PRO A 298 -1.87 20.23 -6.01
CA PRO A 298 -2.35 18.95 -6.55
C PRO A 298 -1.44 17.79 -6.13
N LEU A 299 -1.97 16.58 -6.29
CA LEU A 299 -1.21 15.32 -6.21
C LEU A 299 -1.01 14.77 -7.62
N PHE A 300 0.07 14.04 -7.85
CA PHE A 300 0.22 13.29 -9.10
C PHE A 300 -0.47 11.94 -9.01
N LEU A 301 -1.05 11.52 -10.13
CA LEU A 301 -1.49 10.16 -10.40
C LEU A 301 -1.03 9.80 -11.82
N HIS A 302 -0.48 8.61 -12.00
CA HIS A 302 -0.28 8.05 -13.33
C HIS A 302 -1.42 7.06 -13.59
N ALA A 303 -2.22 7.30 -14.62
CA ALA A 303 -3.36 6.48 -15.01
C ALA A 303 -3.56 6.56 -16.53
N ASP A 304 -4.08 5.50 -17.15
CA ASP A 304 -4.36 5.47 -18.59
C ASP A 304 -3.17 5.86 -19.49
N GLY A 305 -1.95 5.57 -19.03
CA GLY A 305 -0.71 5.91 -19.74
C GLY A 305 -0.27 7.37 -19.62
N GLU A 306 -0.99 8.20 -18.87
CA GLU A 306 -0.76 9.64 -18.77
C GLU A 306 -0.53 10.09 -17.31
N ASP A 307 0.31 11.12 -17.13
CA ASP A 307 0.46 11.79 -15.83
C ASP A 307 -0.68 12.82 -15.61
N MET A 308 -1.35 12.75 -14.47
CA MET A 308 -2.48 13.60 -14.10
C MET A 308 -2.24 14.33 -12.79
N LEU A 309 -2.78 15.54 -12.67
CA LEU A 309 -2.84 16.34 -11.44
C LEU A 309 -4.23 16.23 -10.81
N ILE A 310 -4.29 15.82 -9.55
CA ILE A 310 -5.53 15.63 -8.81
C ILE A 310 -5.67 16.65 -7.69
N TYR A 311 -6.76 17.40 -7.71
CA TYR A 311 -7.18 18.30 -6.65
C TYR A 311 -8.33 17.66 -5.85
N LYS A 312 -8.05 17.30 -4.60
CA LYS A 312 -9.04 16.65 -3.73
C LYS A 312 -9.81 17.67 -2.88
N TYR A 313 -11.12 17.72 -3.07
CA TYR A 313 -12.06 18.41 -2.19
C TYR A 313 -13.00 17.40 -1.52
N PRO A 314 -13.68 17.78 -0.41
CA PRO A 314 -14.56 16.86 0.31
C PRO A 314 -15.67 16.23 -0.54
N SER A 315 -16.20 16.97 -1.51
CA SER A 315 -17.35 16.57 -2.34
C SER A 315 -17.04 16.42 -3.82
N VAL A 316 -15.84 16.80 -4.27
CA VAL A 316 -15.45 16.81 -5.68
C VAL A 316 -13.96 16.53 -5.83
N CYS A 317 -13.55 15.80 -6.86
CA CYS A 317 -12.16 15.72 -7.29
C CYS A 317 -12.02 16.37 -8.66
N TYR A 318 -11.02 17.21 -8.85
CA TYR A 318 -10.68 17.72 -10.17
C TYR A 318 -9.44 17.02 -10.67
N VAL A 319 -9.46 16.60 -11.94
CA VAL A 319 -8.37 15.90 -12.60
C VAL A 319 -7.95 16.74 -13.80
N TYR A 320 -6.65 17.04 -13.88
CA TYR A 320 -6.05 17.68 -15.04
C TYR A 320 -5.02 16.74 -15.64
N LYS A 321 -5.22 16.38 -16.91
CA LYS A 321 -4.34 15.49 -17.66
C LYS A 321 -3.20 16.29 -18.30
N LEU A 322 -1.94 15.95 -18.04
CA LEU A 322 -0.80 16.81 -18.39
C LEU A 322 -0.47 16.84 -19.89
N GLU A 323 -0.63 15.73 -20.60
CA GLU A 323 -0.34 15.58 -22.02
C GLU A 323 -1.49 16.08 -22.89
N SER A 324 -2.70 15.57 -22.64
CA SER A 324 -3.92 15.95 -23.35
C SER A 324 -4.44 17.34 -22.97
N LYS A 325 -4.00 17.88 -21.83
CA LYS A 325 -4.43 19.17 -21.26
C LYS A 325 -5.94 19.23 -20.97
N GLU A 326 -6.58 18.08 -20.82
CA GLU A 326 -7.99 17.98 -20.45
C GLU A 326 -8.19 18.23 -18.97
N PHE A 327 -9.29 18.91 -18.64
CA PHE A 327 -9.71 19.15 -17.27
C PHE A 327 -11.08 18.50 -17.05
N CYS A 328 -11.18 17.65 -16.03
CA CYS A 328 -12.40 16.91 -15.71
C CYS A 328 -12.77 17.07 -14.25
N GLU A 329 -14.07 17.24 -13.99
CA GLU A 329 -14.65 17.10 -12.67
C GLU A 329 -15.08 15.65 -12.45
N VAL A 330 -14.57 15.02 -11.40
CA VAL A 330 -14.86 13.63 -11.05
C VAL A 330 -15.56 13.62 -9.71
N ASP A 331 -16.76 13.04 -9.68
CA ASP A 331 -17.48 12.80 -8.44
C ASP A 331 -16.70 11.77 -7.58
N PRO A 332 -16.23 12.12 -6.37
CA PRO A 332 -15.55 11.18 -5.48
C PRO A 332 -16.44 9.99 -5.10
N SER A 333 -17.75 10.11 -5.30
CA SER A 333 -18.71 9.05 -5.05
C SER A 333 -18.56 7.86 -6.01
N THR A 334 -18.13 8.09 -7.25
CA THR A 334 -17.82 7.05 -8.25
C THR A 334 -16.42 6.48 -8.05
N GLY A 335 -15.45 7.30 -7.59
CA GLY A 335 -14.08 6.90 -7.25
C GLY A 335 -13.90 6.22 -5.88
N LYS A 336 -14.94 5.58 -5.35
CA LYS A 336 -14.87 4.88 -4.05
C LYS A 336 -14.20 3.53 -4.13
N THR A 337 -13.84 3.04 -5.30
CA THR A 337 -13.22 1.73 -5.47
C THR A 337 -11.70 1.85 -5.55
N ILE A 338 -11.00 0.89 -4.98
CA ILE A 338 -9.57 0.70 -5.14
C ILE A 338 -9.43 -0.55 -5.99
N GLU A 339 -8.68 -0.43 -7.08
CA GLU A 339 -8.34 -1.60 -7.89
C GLU A 339 -7.27 -2.42 -7.15
N VAL A 340 -7.52 -3.71 -7.02
CA VAL A 340 -6.68 -4.65 -6.27
C VAL A 340 -6.46 -5.88 -7.14
N ALA A 341 -5.21 -6.29 -7.31
CA ALA A 341 -4.88 -7.52 -8.02
C ALA A 341 -5.48 -8.74 -7.32
N GLU A 342 -6.01 -9.68 -8.09
CA GLU A 342 -6.32 -11.01 -7.59
C GLU A 342 -5.02 -11.72 -7.22
N THR A 343 -5.04 -12.46 -6.10
CA THR A 343 -3.84 -13.14 -5.65
C THR A 343 -4.10 -14.44 -4.89
N LEU A 344 -3.22 -15.42 -5.09
CA LEU A 344 -3.14 -16.64 -4.31
C LEU A 344 -2.27 -16.52 -3.05
N ILE A 345 -1.63 -15.35 -2.84
CA ILE A 345 -0.72 -15.13 -1.70
C ILE A 345 -1.46 -15.38 -0.38
N SER A 346 -0.93 -16.30 0.41
CA SER A 346 -1.39 -16.58 1.77
C SER A 346 -0.23 -16.41 2.74
N LEU A 347 -0.39 -15.51 3.71
CA LEU A 347 0.61 -15.25 4.73
C LEU A 347 0.44 -16.20 5.91
N LYS A 348 1.55 -16.46 6.61
CA LYS A 348 1.54 -17.24 7.84
C LYS A 348 0.53 -16.72 8.85
N GLY A 349 -0.34 -17.62 9.33
CA GLY A 349 -1.34 -17.32 10.34
C GLY A 349 -2.64 -16.73 9.80
N MET A 350 -2.74 -16.54 8.48
CA MET A 350 -4.02 -16.26 7.83
C MET A 350 -5.02 -17.39 8.09
N ARG A 351 -6.29 -17.01 8.24
CA ARG A 351 -7.42 -17.91 8.52
C ARG A 351 -8.59 -17.56 7.60
N PRO A 352 -9.50 -18.51 7.31
CA PRO A 352 -10.72 -18.20 6.59
C PRO A 352 -11.49 -17.06 7.26
N GLU A 353 -11.95 -16.11 6.45
CA GLU A 353 -12.74 -14.99 6.89
C GLU A 353 -14.07 -15.50 7.48
N LYS A 354 -14.48 -14.94 8.63
CA LYS A 354 -15.78 -15.26 9.21
C LYS A 354 -16.90 -14.71 8.30
N LYS A 355 -17.94 -15.52 8.05
CA LYS A 355 -19.13 -15.11 7.27
C LYS A 355 -19.69 -13.77 7.81
N GLY A 356 -20.02 -12.85 6.90
CA GLY A 356 -20.66 -11.56 7.22
C GLY A 356 -19.71 -10.37 7.46
N CYS A 357 -18.39 -10.54 7.33
CA CYS A 357 -17.44 -9.49 7.68
C CYS A 357 -17.23 -8.39 6.61
N PHE A 358 -17.72 -8.54 5.38
CA PHE A 358 -17.71 -7.48 4.36
C PHE A 358 -18.75 -7.73 3.26
N THR A 359 -19.49 -6.70 2.86
CA THR A 359 -20.37 -6.73 1.69
C THR A 359 -19.57 -6.65 0.39
N GLU A 360 -19.90 -7.59 -0.50
CA GLU A 360 -19.66 -7.71 -1.95
C GLU A 360 -18.48 -6.94 -2.57
N ILE A 361 -17.49 -7.73 -2.97
CA ILE A 361 -16.58 -7.43 -4.08
C ILE A 361 -17.38 -7.71 -5.34
N GLU A 362 -17.81 -6.67 -6.05
CA GLU A 362 -18.26 -6.84 -7.43
C GLU A 362 -16.99 -6.96 -8.30
N ASN A 363 -16.87 -8.08 -9.02
CA ASN A 363 -15.89 -8.18 -10.09
C ASN A 363 -16.31 -7.19 -11.18
N ALA A 364 -15.38 -6.38 -11.68
CA ALA A 364 -15.59 -5.72 -12.96
C ALA A 364 -15.69 -6.83 -14.01
N THR A 365 -16.88 -6.99 -14.60
CA THR A 365 -17.08 -7.76 -15.84
C THR A 365 -16.67 -6.92 -17.03
#